data_AF-A0ABD2NK73-F1
#
_entry.id   AF-A0ABD2NK73-F1
#
_cell.length_a   1.000
_cell.length_b   1.000
_cell.length_c   1.000
_cell.angle_alpha   90.00
_cell.angle_beta   90.00
_cell.angle_gamma   90.00
#
_symmetry.space_group_name_H-M   'P 1'
#
loop_
_entity.id
_entity.type
_entity.pdbx_description
1 polymer ?
#
loop_
_entity_poly.entity_id
_entity_poly.type
_entity_poly.pdbx_seq_one_letter_code
_entity_poly.pdbx_strand_id
1 'polypeptide(L)'
;REEVKDHKVNWAAKFTFPCKMMANASTGVLERCVLRISIRKESKGGRSFNKLGFVDLNLAEYAGAGITYKKALLEGYDARHRQDNSMLKFSIAMNMLSGDVLFKV
;
A
#
# COMPACT_ATOMS: atom_id res chain seq x y z
N ARG A 1 -17.43 1.50 -1.91
CA ARG A 1 -17.30 2.22 -3.21
C ARG A 1 -17.65 3.63 -2.86
N GLU A 2 -16.77 4.58 -3.11
CA GLU A 2 -16.97 5.94 -2.65
C GLU A 2 -17.04 6.92 -3.82
N GLU A 3 -17.89 7.94 -3.66
CA GLU A 3 -17.99 9.04 -4.62
C GLU A 3 -16.86 10.05 -4.44
N VAL A 4 -16.52 10.73 -5.53
CA VAL A 4 -15.59 11.87 -5.49
C VAL A 4 -16.36 13.10 -5.06
N LYS A 5 -15.90 13.76 -4.00
CA LYS A 5 -16.43 15.04 -3.49
C LYS A 5 -15.25 15.98 -3.25
N ASP A 6 -15.35 17.24 -3.65
CA ASP A 6 -14.27 18.24 -3.50
C ASP A 6 -12.88 17.73 -3.96
N HIS A 7 -12.84 17.08 -5.13
CA HIS A 7 -11.61 16.50 -5.70
C HIS A 7 -10.91 15.45 -4.83
N LYS A 8 -11.61 14.86 -3.86
CA LYS A 8 -11.09 13.80 -2.98
C LYS A 8 -12.08 12.64 -2.88
N VAL A 9 -11.54 11.49 -2.47
CA VAL A 9 -12.33 10.34 -2.05
C VAL A 9 -11.88 9.99 -0.63
N ASN A 10 -12.83 9.75 0.27
CA ASN A 10 -12.53 9.24 1.61
C ASN A 10 -13.07 7.82 1.73
N TRP A 11 -12.19 6.82 1.63
CA TRP A 11 -12.57 5.42 1.74
C TRP A 11 -12.84 4.94 3.16
N ALA A 12 -12.13 5.48 4.16
CA ALA A 12 -12.17 5.01 5.55
C ALA A 12 -12.13 3.46 5.69
N ALA A 13 -11.51 2.77 4.74
CA ALA A 13 -11.54 1.31 4.63
C ALA A 13 -10.33 0.69 5.33
N LYS A 14 -10.57 -0.39 6.07
CA LYS A 14 -9.53 -1.16 6.75
C LYS A 14 -9.38 -2.51 6.05
N PHE A 15 -8.13 -2.85 5.72
CA PHE A 15 -7.75 -4.14 5.18
C PHE A 15 -6.79 -4.82 6.16
N THR A 16 -6.92 -6.14 6.32
CA THR A 16 -6.03 -6.93 7.18
C THR A 16 -5.78 -8.26 6.48
N PHE A 17 -4.51 -8.61 6.35
CA PHE A 17 -4.08 -9.84 5.69
C PHE A 17 -2.75 -10.29 6.30
N PRO A 18 -2.48 -11.60 6.37
CA PRO A 18 -1.18 -12.09 6.74
C PRO A 18 -0.18 -11.86 5.59
N CYS A 19 1.08 -11.58 5.93
CA CYS A 19 2.18 -11.55 4.97
C CYS A 19 3.36 -12.36 5.52
N LYS A 20 3.91 -13.27 4.70
CA LYS A 20 5.14 -13.98 5.04
C LYS A 20 6.33 -13.10 4.67
N MET A 21 7.26 -12.96 5.60
CA MET A 21 8.50 -12.21 5.42
C MET A 21 9.67 -13.08 5.83
N MET A 22 10.83 -12.84 5.23
CA MET A 22 12.06 -13.59 5.49
C MET A 22 13.16 -12.60 5.81
N ALA A 23 14.02 -12.96 6.76
CA ALA A 23 15.25 -12.24 6.99
C ALA A 23 16.37 -12.92 6.20
N ASN A 24 17.27 -12.12 5.65
CA ASN A 24 18.49 -12.63 5.08
C ASN A 24 19.32 -13.32 6.19
N ALA A 25 19.69 -14.57 5.99
CA ALA A 25 20.33 -15.40 7.01
C ALA A 25 21.71 -14.88 7.45
N SER A 26 22.43 -14.13 6.61
CA SER A 26 23.76 -13.61 6.96
C SER A 26 23.71 -12.22 7.60
N THR A 27 22.74 -11.37 7.25
CA THR A 27 22.65 -9.99 7.77
C THR A 27 21.60 -9.81 8.85
N GLY A 28 20.60 -10.70 8.91
CA GLY A 28 19.41 -10.57 9.74
C GLY A 28 18.44 -9.47 9.29
N VAL A 29 18.65 -8.86 8.12
CA VAL A 29 17.79 -7.79 7.58
C VAL A 29 16.60 -8.41 6.85
N LEU A 30 15.40 -7.87 7.06
CA LEU A 30 14.20 -8.31 6.35
C LEU A 30 14.32 -8.08 4.84
N GLU A 31 14.00 -9.11 4.07
CA GLU A 31 13.86 -9.01 2.62
C GLU A 31 12.68 -8.11 2.25
N ARG A 32 12.82 -7.44 1.10
CA ARG A 32 11.78 -6.56 0.56
C ARG A 32 10.49 -7.35 0.35
N CYS A 33 9.40 -6.89 0.96
CA CYS A 33 8.07 -7.46 0.78
C CYS A 33 7.14 -6.38 0.22
N VAL A 34 6.71 -6.51 -1.04
CA VAL A 34 5.98 -5.45 -1.74
C VAL A 34 4.48 -5.57 -1.53
N LEU A 35 3.86 -4.51 -0.99
CA LEU A 35 2.41 -4.30 -1.01
C LEU A 35 2.06 -3.22 -2.04
N ARG A 36 1.28 -3.60 -3.05
CA ARG A 36 0.74 -2.64 -4.03
C ARG A 36 -0.67 -2.21 -3.66
N ILE A 37 -0.89 -0.93 -3.43
CA ILE A 37 -2.22 -0.33 -3.29
C ILE A 37 -2.61 0.29 -4.63
N SER A 38 -3.66 -0.23 -5.27
CA SER A 38 -4.13 0.23 -6.59
C SER A 38 -5.42 1.04 -6.47
N ILE A 39 -5.45 2.23 -7.05
CA ILE A 39 -6.65 3.07 -7.13
C ILE A 39 -7.34 2.82 -8.47
N ARG A 40 -8.62 2.46 -8.41
CA ARG A 40 -9.44 2.15 -9.59
C ARG A 40 -10.72 2.95 -9.56
N LYS A 41 -11.09 3.49 -10.72
CA LYS A 41 -12.37 4.16 -10.94
C LYS A 41 -13.28 3.23 -11.71
N GLU A 42 -14.42 2.89 -11.12
CA GLU A 42 -15.45 2.12 -11.79
C GLU A 42 -15.99 2.88 -13.01
N SER A 43 -16.31 2.16 -14.08
CA SER A 43 -16.93 2.68 -15.28
C SER A 43 -18.02 1.72 -15.78
N LYS A 44 -18.94 2.23 -16.61
CA LYS A 44 -20.03 1.43 -17.22
C LYS A 44 -20.89 0.64 -16.22
N GLY A 45 -21.14 1.20 -15.04
CA GLY A 45 -22.00 0.60 -14.00
C GLY A 45 -21.46 -0.72 -13.45
N GLY A 46 -20.15 -0.80 -13.21
CA GLY A 46 -19.51 -1.94 -12.55
C GLY A 46 -18.89 -2.95 -13.50
N ARG A 47 -19.21 -2.85 -14.80
CA ARG A 47 -18.72 -3.79 -15.84
C ARG A 47 -17.28 -3.55 -16.24
N SER A 48 -16.73 -2.37 -15.96
CA SER A 48 -15.32 -2.06 -16.25
C SER A 48 -14.74 -1.13 -15.20
N PHE A 49 -13.42 -0.98 -15.21
CA PHE A 49 -12.72 -0.01 -14.37
C PHE A 49 -11.55 0.60 -15.13
N ASN A 50 -11.23 1.85 -14.78
CA ASN A 50 -10.00 2.51 -15.18
C ASN A 50 -9.01 2.43 -14.02
N LYS A 51 -7.81 1.93 -14.28
CA LYS A 51 -6.70 1.98 -13.31
C LYS A 51 -6.20 3.42 -13.27
N LEU A 52 -6.40 4.11 -12.15
CA LEU A 52 -5.94 5.47 -12.01
C LEU A 52 -4.44 5.46 -11.74
N GLY A 53 -4.02 4.87 -10.63
CA GLY A 53 -2.60 4.74 -10.29
C GLY A 53 -2.39 3.75 -9.14
N PHE A 54 -1.17 3.64 -8.67
CA PHE A 54 -0.83 2.76 -7.56
C PHE A 54 0.27 3.34 -6.66
N VAL A 55 0.47 2.70 -5.52
CA VAL A 55 1.62 2.92 -4.62
C VAL A 55 2.18 1.56 -4.24
N ASP A 56 3.49 1.39 -4.39
CA ASP A 56 4.20 0.22 -3.88
C ASP A 56 4.89 0.54 -2.56
N LEU A 57 4.59 -0.27 -1.55
CA LEU A 57 5.17 -0.16 -0.23
C LEU A 57 6.09 -1.35 0.00
N ASN A 58 7.27 -1.11 0.56
CA ASN A 58 8.09 -2.17 1.12
C ASN A 58 7.69 -2.40 2.59
N LEU A 59 6.96 -3.48 2.86
CA LEU A 59 6.49 -3.84 4.20
C LEU A 59 7.64 -4.06 5.20
N ALA A 60 8.85 -4.36 4.75
CA ALA A 60 10.03 -4.49 5.62
C ALA A 60 10.30 -3.21 6.42
N GLU A 61 10.01 -2.04 5.86
CA GLU A 61 10.21 -0.73 6.49
C GLU A 61 9.23 -0.44 7.63
N TYR A 62 8.15 -1.23 7.74
CA TYR A 62 7.07 -1.02 8.71
C TYR A 62 6.98 -2.11 9.78
N ALA A 63 7.82 -3.16 9.67
CA ALA A 63 7.88 -4.22 10.66
C ALA A 63 8.36 -3.65 12.02
N GLY A 64 7.55 -3.83 13.07
CA GLY A 64 7.88 -3.34 14.41
C GLY A 64 7.75 -1.83 14.62
N ALA A 65 7.39 -1.04 13.61
CA ALA A 65 7.29 0.42 13.70
C ALA A 65 6.01 0.94 14.40
N GLY A 66 5.12 0.05 14.82
CA GLY A 66 3.79 0.43 15.33
C GLY A 66 2.87 0.97 14.23
N ILE A 67 1.94 1.85 14.58
CA ILE A 67 1.04 2.50 13.62
C ILE A 67 1.80 3.65 12.94
N THR A 68 1.97 3.55 11.62
CA THR A 68 2.62 4.58 10.82
C THR A 68 1.62 5.25 9.89
N TYR A 69 1.59 6.59 9.87
CA TYR A 69 0.80 7.38 8.93
C TYR A 69 1.66 7.87 7.76
N LYS A 70 1.18 7.69 6.53
CA LYS A 70 1.92 8.09 5.31
C LYS A 70 1.03 8.78 4.29
N LYS A 71 1.69 9.55 3.44
CA LYS A 71 1.16 10.10 2.20
C LYS A 71 2.12 9.69 1.09
N ALA A 72 1.59 9.18 -0.01
CA ALA A 72 2.39 8.78 -1.17
C ALA A 72 1.75 9.33 -2.44
N LEU A 73 2.59 9.75 -3.40
CA LEU A 73 2.13 10.09 -4.73
C LEU A 73 1.72 8.83 -5.48
N LEU A 74 0.65 8.91 -6.27
CA LEU A 74 0.27 7.82 -7.14
C LEU A 74 1.22 7.72 -8.33
N GLU A 75 1.71 6.51 -8.57
CA GLU A 75 2.43 6.13 -9.77
C GLU A 75 1.43 5.76 -10.88
N GLY A 76 1.77 6.12 -12.13
CA GLY A 76 1.01 5.75 -13.32
C GLY A 76 1.33 4.33 -13.77
N TYR A 77 0.35 3.62 -14.33
CA TYR A 77 0.57 2.30 -14.95
C TYR A 77 1.19 2.38 -16.35
N ASP A 78 1.11 3.54 -16.99
CA ASP A 78 1.76 3.85 -18.25
C ASP A 78 2.22 5.30 -18.25
N ALA A 79 3.10 5.65 -19.19
CA ALA A 79 3.62 7.01 -19.33
C ALA A 79 2.61 8.00 -19.92
N ARG A 80 1.40 7.55 -20.28
CA ARG A 80 0.38 8.37 -20.97
C ARG A 80 -0.63 8.97 -19.99
N HIS A 81 -0.85 8.33 -18.85
CA HIS A 81 -1.82 8.80 -17.86
C HIS A 81 -1.13 9.54 -16.71
N ARG A 82 -1.16 10.87 -16.78
CA ARG A 82 -0.75 11.73 -15.66
C ARG A 82 -1.68 11.51 -14.48
N GLN A 83 -1.08 11.47 -13.29
CA GLN A 83 -1.81 11.33 -12.03
C GLN A 83 -2.07 12.69 -11.37
N ASP A 84 -1.68 13.80 -12.00
CA ASP A 84 -1.87 15.16 -11.51
C ASP A 84 -1.41 15.37 -10.05
N ASN A 85 -0.33 14.69 -9.65
CA ASN A 85 0.16 14.66 -8.27
C ASN A 85 -0.90 14.20 -7.24
N SER A 86 -1.82 13.32 -7.66
CA SER A 86 -2.78 12.66 -6.79
C SER A 86 -2.03 11.92 -5.68
N MET A 87 -2.50 12.08 -4.45
CA MET A 87 -1.89 11.48 -3.26
C MET A 87 -2.83 10.48 -2.60
N LEU A 88 -2.27 9.34 -2.21
CA LEU A 88 -2.91 8.40 -1.29
C LEU A 88 -2.45 8.68 0.13
N LYS A 89 -3.41 8.87 1.05
CA LYS A 89 -3.16 8.93 2.49
C LYS A 89 -3.58 7.61 3.12
N PHE A 90 -2.73 7.01 3.93
CA PHE A 90 -3.02 5.74 4.60
C PHE A 90 -2.29 5.63 5.94
N SER A 91 -2.74 4.69 6.76
CA SER A 91 -2.02 4.23 7.95
C SER A 91 -1.77 2.74 7.82
N ILE A 92 -0.59 2.28 8.24
CA ILE A 92 -0.22 0.86 8.26
C ILE A 92 0.25 0.47 9.65
N ALA A 93 -0.12 -0.73 10.08
CA ALA A 93 0.31 -1.34 11.32
C ALA A 93 0.59 -2.82 11.05
N MET A 94 1.71 -3.31 11.54
CA MET A 94 2.13 -4.70 11.37
C MET A 94 2.35 -5.33 12.75
N ASN A 95 1.78 -6.51 12.94
CA ASN A 95 1.96 -7.32 14.14
C ASN A 95 2.55 -8.66 13.74
N MET A 96 3.54 -9.14 14.47
CA MET A 96 4.09 -10.48 14.26
C MET A 96 3.06 -11.51 14.73
N LEU A 97 2.65 -12.42 13.84
CA LEU A 97 1.72 -13.49 14.18
C LEU A 97 2.45 -14.75 14.61
N SER A 98 3.58 -15.06 13.96
CA SER A 98 4.44 -16.20 14.23
C SER A 98 5.83 -15.98 13.62
N GLY A 99 6.83 -16.69 14.14
CA GLY A 99 8.22 -16.64 13.65
C GLY A 99 9.22 -16.23 14.72
N ASP A 100 10.50 -16.28 14.36
CA ASP A 100 11.58 -15.88 15.25
C ASP A 100 11.70 -14.34 15.28
N VAL A 101 11.84 -13.78 16.48
CA VAL A 101 11.88 -12.32 16.71
C VAL A 101 13.22 -11.68 16.26
N LEU A 102 14.14 -12.47 15.72
CA LEU A 102 15.51 -12.06 15.44
C LEU A 102 15.65 -11.49 14.02
N PHE A 103 15.24 -10.23 13.82
CA PHE A 103 15.63 -9.45 12.65
C PHE A 103 16.10 -8.05 13.05
N LYS A 104 17.00 -7.47 12.26
CA LYS A 104 17.43 -6.08 12.38
C LYS A 104 16.56 -5.22 11.45
N VAL A 105 16.06 -4.11 11.99
CA VAL A 105 15.35 -3.05 11.26
C VAL A 105 16.37 -2.08 10.67
#